data_AF-A0A9X0U626-F1
#
_entry.id   AF-A0A9X0U626-F1
#
_cell.length_a   1.000
_cell.length_b   1.000
_cell.length_c   1.000
_cell.angle_alpha   90.00
_cell.angle_beta   90.00
_cell.angle_gamma   90.00
#
_symmetry.space_group_name_H-M   'P 1'
#
loop_
_entity.id
_entity.type
_entity.pdbx_description
1 polymer ?
#
loop_
_entity_poly.entity_id
_entity_poly.type
_entity_poly.pdbx_seq_one_letter_code
_entity_poly.pdbx_strand_id
1 'polypeptide(L)'
;MAQFAKEFNEDIAAIAFAVKTYGLPQNLKLSVHSGSDKFSIYQAIHEAVKKSGAGLHLKTAGTTWLEELTGLAESGGSGLAAAREIYAEAYSQSAELCAPYATVIDIDVAVLPRPDSVNDWSSQRFTSTSDTIRATGNTTPAFVNCFMWDSKWQPRWETDI
;
A
#
# COMPACT_ATOMS: atom_id res chain seq x y z
N MET A 1 15.82 -8.66 -5.31
CA MET A 1 16.52 -7.39 -4.99
C MET A 1 17.56 -7.01 -6.03
N ALA A 2 18.58 -7.84 -6.32
CA ALA A 2 19.59 -7.51 -7.35
C ALA A 2 18.99 -7.12 -8.73
N GLN A 3 17.97 -7.86 -9.20
CA GLN A 3 17.26 -7.55 -10.44
C GLN A 3 16.60 -6.16 -10.41
N PHE A 4 15.79 -5.87 -9.38
CA PHE A 4 15.19 -4.55 -9.18
C PHE A 4 16.24 -3.42 -9.16
N ALA A 5 17.36 -3.62 -8.46
CA ALA A 5 18.42 -2.62 -8.40
C ALA A 5 19.04 -2.36 -9.78
N LYS A 6 19.18 -3.40 -10.61
CA LYS A 6 19.62 -3.28 -12.01
C LYS A 6 18.61 -2.49 -12.84
N GLU A 7 17.36 -2.93 -12.88
CA GLU A 7 16.27 -2.32 -13.66
C GLU A 7 16.09 -0.83 -13.28
N PHE A 8 16.09 -0.52 -11.99
CA PHE A 8 15.97 0.85 -11.50
C PHE A 8 17.14 1.77 -11.91
N ASN A 9 18.35 1.22 -12.05
CA ASN A 9 19.50 1.97 -12.61
C ASN A 9 19.35 2.14 -14.14
N GLU A 10 18.77 1.17 -14.85
CA GLU A 10 18.48 1.24 -16.28
C GLU A 10 17.37 2.28 -16.58
N ASP A 11 16.32 2.37 -15.76
CA ASP A 11 15.28 3.41 -15.82
C ASP A 11 15.85 4.83 -15.63
N ILE A 12 16.74 5.00 -14.63
CA ILE A 12 17.44 6.26 -14.41
C ILE A 12 18.32 6.64 -15.62
N ALA A 13 19.02 5.66 -16.21
CA ALA A 13 19.84 5.89 -17.40
C ALA A 13 18.97 6.27 -18.63
N ALA A 14 17.79 5.66 -18.77
CA ALA A 14 16.81 6.01 -19.81
C ALA A 14 16.29 7.45 -19.64
N ILE A 15 16.01 7.90 -18.41
CA ILE A 15 15.66 9.30 -18.12
C ILE A 15 16.80 10.26 -18.48
N ALA A 16 18.04 9.96 -18.07
CA ALA A 16 19.19 10.79 -18.39
C ALA A 16 19.43 10.89 -19.91
N PHE A 17 19.24 9.79 -20.64
CA PHE A 17 19.27 9.78 -22.10
C PHE A 17 18.13 10.61 -22.71
N ALA A 18 16.90 10.49 -22.21
CA ALA A 18 15.74 11.24 -22.70
C ALA A 18 15.89 12.75 -22.49
N VAL A 19 16.41 13.18 -21.33
CA VAL A 19 16.74 14.58 -21.03
C VAL A 19 17.70 15.16 -22.07
N LYS A 20 18.78 14.42 -22.38
CA LYS A 20 19.77 14.84 -23.39
C LYS A 20 19.21 14.84 -24.81
N THR A 21 18.45 13.81 -25.18
CA THR A 21 18.01 13.57 -26.57
C THR A 21 16.82 14.47 -26.97
N TYR A 22 15.91 14.73 -26.04
CA TYR A 22 14.66 15.47 -26.32
C TYR A 22 14.61 16.86 -25.67
N GLY A 23 15.67 17.30 -24.99
CA GLY A 23 15.73 18.62 -24.36
C GLY A 23 14.77 18.79 -23.16
N LEU A 24 14.44 17.70 -22.47
CA LEU A 24 13.55 17.73 -21.31
C LEU A 24 14.21 18.47 -20.13
N PRO A 25 13.44 18.92 -19.12
CA PRO A 25 14.00 19.59 -17.95
C PRO A 25 15.05 18.73 -17.22
N GLN A 26 16.19 19.34 -16.86
CA GLN A 26 17.29 18.68 -16.14
C GLN A 26 16.86 18.11 -14.77
N ASN A 27 15.76 18.61 -14.21
CA ASN A 27 15.18 18.16 -12.94
C ASN A 27 14.03 17.15 -13.12
N LEU A 28 13.88 16.54 -14.30
CA LEU A 28 12.92 15.46 -14.53
C LEU A 28 13.14 14.33 -13.52
N LYS A 29 12.05 13.86 -12.90
CA LYS A 29 12.08 12.89 -11.80
C LYS A 29 11.49 11.56 -12.22
N LEU A 30 12.09 10.46 -11.78
CA LEU A 30 11.45 9.15 -11.83
C LEU A 30 10.32 9.12 -10.79
N SER A 31 9.09 8.81 -11.22
CA SER A 31 7.92 8.72 -10.34
C SER A 31 7.65 7.26 -9.99
N VAL A 32 7.97 6.86 -8.76
CA VAL A 32 7.76 5.50 -8.25
C VAL A 32 6.41 5.40 -7.57
N HIS A 33 5.54 4.56 -8.12
CA HIS A 33 4.24 4.20 -7.54
C HIS A 33 4.36 2.84 -6.85
N SER A 34 4.99 2.81 -5.68
CA SER A 34 5.07 1.63 -4.82
C SER A 34 4.09 1.75 -3.66
N GLY A 35 3.42 0.67 -3.26
CA GLY A 35 2.76 0.61 -1.96
C GLY A 35 3.77 0.94 -0.84
N SER A 36 3.33 1.68 0.18
CA SER A 36 4.23 2.29 1.18
C SER A 36 5.07 1.27 1.94
N ASP A 37 4.55 0.05 2.11
CA ASP A 37 5.16 -1.03 2.88
C ASP A 37 6.25 -1.81 2.12
N LYS A 38 6.62 -1.41 0.89
CA LYS A 38 7.71 -2.02 0.12
C LYS A 38 9.09 -1.55 0.61
N PHE A 39 9.38 -1.70 1.91
CA PHE A 39 10.62 -1.19 2.53
C PHE A 39 11.91 -1.74 1.90
N SER A 40 11.88 -2.98 1.40
CA SER A 40 13.06 -3.66 0.83
C SER A 40 13.65 -2.99 -0.41
N ILE A 41 12.88 -2.17 -1.14
CA ILE A 41 13.39 -1.47 -2.35
C ILE A 41 14.01 -0.11 -2.03
N TYR A 42 13.73 0.50 -0.86
CA TYR A 42 14.18 1.86 -0.57
C TYR A 42 15.71 2.00 -0.48
N GLN A 43 16.44 0.97 -0.03
CA GLN A 43 17.90 1.01 -0.04
C GLN A 43 18.45 1.08 -1.48
N ALA A 44 17.97 0.22 -2.38
CA ALA A 44 18.41 0.20 -3.77
C ALA A 44 18.05 1.51 -4.50
N ILE A 45 16.88 2.07 -4.22
CA ILE A 45 16.46 3.40 -4.70
C ILE A 45 17.42 4.49 -4.21
N HIS A 46 17.73 4.51 -2.90
CA HIS A 46 18.63 5.48 -2.30
C HIS A 46 20.04 5.41 -2.93
N GLU A 47 20.61 4.21 -3.06
CA GLU A 47 21.92 4.00 -3.66
C GLU A 47 21.98 4.46 -5.12
N ALA A 48 20.96 4.13 -5.92
CA ALA A 48 20.87 4.52 -7.32
C ALA A 48 20.72 6.04 -7.50
N VAL A 49 19.85 6.70 -6.71
CA VAL A 49 19.67 8.16 -6.69
C VAL A 49 20.95 8.86 -6.25
N LYS A 50 21.61 8.39 -5.18
CA LYS A 50 22.86 8.95 -4.67
C LYS A 50 24.02 8.83 -5.68
N LYS A 51 24.06 7.73 -6.44
CA LYS A 51 25.08 7.48 -7.47
C LYS A 51 24.88 8.33 -8.74
N SER A 52 23.62 8.58 -9.11
CA SER A 52 23.27 9.24 -10.38
C SER A 52 23.00 10.74 -10.26
N GLY A 53 22.60 11.22 -9.08
CA GLY A 53 22.05 12.57 -8.89
C GLY A 53 20.63 12.74 -9.45
N ALA A 54 19.96 11.66 -9.86
CA ALA A 54 18.64 11.71 -10.48
C ALA A 54 17.54 12.18 -9.50
N GLY A 55 16.56 12.91 -10.02
CA GLY A 55 15.37 13.29 -9.25
C GLY A 55 14.44 12.11 -9.00
N LEU A 56 13.88 12.02 -7.79
CA LEU A 56 12.90 11.02 -7.40
C LEU A 56 11.59 11.67 -6.94
N HIS A 57 10.47 11.06 -7.29
CA HIS A 57 9.16 11.29 -6.71
C HIS A 57 8.61 9.93 -6.25
N LEU A 58 8.33 9.79 -4.96
CA LEU A 58 7.83 8.55 -4.38
C LEU A 58 6.40 8.77 -3.88
N LYS A 59 5.44 8.02 -4.43
CA LYS A 59 4.06 8.06 -3.95
C LYS A 59 3.82 6.95 -2.93
N THR A 60 3.27 7.31 -1.77
CA THR A 60 2.66 6.40 -0.81
C THR A 60 1.15 6.67 -0.82
N ALA A 61 0.33 5.61 -0.81
CA ALA A 61 -1.12 5.75 -0.99
C ALA A 61 -1.99 4.84 -0.12
N GLY A 62 -1.45 3.75 0.45
CA GLY A 62 -2.26 2.72 1.11
C GLY A 62 -2.06 2.54 2.61
N THR A 63 -1.12 3.24 3.25
CA THR A 63 -0.86 3.03 4.68
C THR A 63 -1.74 3.86 5.59
N THR A 64 -2.12 5.09 5.21
CA THR A 64 -2.90 6.00 6.07
C THR A 64 -4.23 5.38 6.51
N TRP A 65 -4.98 4.79 5.58
CA TRP A 65 -6.24 4.09 5.87
C TRP A 65 -6.05 2.90 6.83
N LEU A 66 -4.92 2.19 6.75
CA LEU A 66 -4.60 1.10 7.68
C LEU A 66 -4.26 1.63 9.08
N GLU A 67 -3.61 2.80 9.20
CA GLU A 67 -3.43 3.46 10.50
C GLU A 67 -4.78 3.91 11.08
N GLU A 68 -5.67 4.47 10.24
CA GLU A 68 -7.01 4.90 10.67
C GLU A 68 -7.86 3.72 11.18
N LEU A 69 -7.88 2.59 10.45
CA LEU A 69 -8.55 1.38 10.91
C LEU A 69 -7.92 0.80 12.19
N THR A 70 -6.59 0.90 12.32
CA THR A 70 -5.87 0.48 13.54
C THR A 70 -6.24 1.38 14.72
N GLY A 71 -6.26 2.70 14.54
CA GLY A 71 -6.69 3.67 15.56
C GLY A 71 -8.16 3.51 15.98
N LEU A 72 -9.04 3.18 15.03
CA LEU A 72 -10.42 2.78 15.34
C LEU A 72 -10.44 1.54 16.26
N ALA A 73 -9.69 0.50 15.93
CA ALA A 73 -9.59 -0.70 16.76
C ALA A 73 -8.96 -0.43 18.14
N GLU A 74 -7.91 0.40 18.22
CA GLU A 74 -7.26 0.83 19.46
C GLU A 74 -8.22 1.56 20.41
N SER A 75 -9.12 2.40 19.87
CA SER A 75 -10.10 3.13 20.68
C SER A 75 -11.10 2.23 21.44
N GLY A 76 -11.19 0.94 21.05
CA GLY A 76 -12.08 -0.02 21.69
C GLY A 76 -13.57 0.28 21.42
N GLY A 77 -14.45 -0.30 22.24
CA GLY A 77 -15.89 -0.01 22.22
C GLY A 77 -16.50 -0.01 20.81
N SER A 78 -17.10 1.13 20.43
CA SER A 78 -17.71 1.34 19.11
C SER A 78 -16.69 1.42 17.96
N GLY A 79 -15.46 1.89 18.21
CA GLY A 79 -14.41 1.92 17.18
C GLY A 79 -13.92 0.52 16.81
N LEU A 80 -13.74 -0.35 17.80
CA LEU A 80 -13.46 -1.77 17.56
C LEU A 80 -14.63 -2.48 16.87
N ALA A 81 -15.88 -2.13 17.21
CA ALA A 81 -17.05 -2.66 16.53
C ALA A 81 -17.06 -2.27 15.03
N ALA A 82 -16.83 -0.98 14.72
CA ALA A 82 -16.73 -0.50 13.35
C ALA A 82 -15.55 -1.16 12.59
N ALA A 83 -14.38 -1.31 13.22
CA ALA A 83 -13.23 -1.95 12.59
C ALA A 83 -13.48 -3.43 12.24
N ARG A 84 -14.26 -4.14 13.06
CA ARG A 84 -14.72 -5.52 12.79
C ARG A 84 -15.77 -5.59 11.68
N GLU A 85 -16.70 -4.64 11.65
CA GLU A 85 -17.73 -4.53 10.60
C GLU A 85 -17.08 -4.30 9.22
N ILE A 86 -16.16 -3.33 9.12
CA ILE A 86 -15.35 -3.08 7.91
C ILE A 86 -14.60 -4.35 7.50
N TYR A 87 -14.00 -5.08 8.45
CA TYR A 87 -13.31 -6.35 8.15
C TYR A 87 -14.27 -7.45 7.66
N ALA A 88 -15.47 -7.55 8.22
CA ALA A 88 -16.46 -8.55 7.81
C ALA A 88 -17.01 -8.25 6.41
N GLU A 89 -17.32 -6.98 6.12
CA GLU A 89 -17.69 -6.53 4.78
C GLU A 89 -16.55 -6.85 3.78
N ALA A 90 -15.30 -6.58 4.15
CA ALA A 90 -14.11 -6.92 3.37
C ALA A 90 -13.97 -8.40 3.06
N TYR A 91 -14.16 -9.25 4.06
CA TYR A 91 -14.12 -10.70 3.89
C TYR A 91 -15.13 -11.17 2.82
N SER A 92 -16.36 -10.64 2.87
CA SER A 92 -17.43 -11.02 1.95
C SER A 92 -17.26 -10.54 0.50
N GLN A 93 -16.72 -9.33 0.29
CA GLN A 93 -16.50 -8.74 -1.05
C GLN A 93 -15.07 -8.98 -1.60
N SER A 94 -14.26 -9.75 -0.88
CA SER A 94 -12.85 -10.10 -1.18
C SER A 94 -12.54 -10.29 -2.66
N ALA A 95 -13.26 -11.18 -3.35
CA ALA A 95 -12.97 -11.52 -4.74
C ALA A 95 -13.16 -10.35 -5.72
N GLU A 96 -14.22 -9.55 -5.54
CA GLU A 96 -14.53 -8.39 -6.37
C GLU A 96 -13.50 -7.27 -6.15
N LEU A 97 -13.19 -6.99 -4.89
CA LEU A 97 -12.25 -5.95 -4.49
C LEU A 97 -10.80 -6.28 -4.91
N CYS A 98 -10.42 -7.56 -4.89
CA CYS A 98 -9.10 -8.02 -5.33
C CYS A 98 -8.95 -8.03 -6.87
N ALA A 99 -10.02 -8.28 -7.62
CA ALA A 99 -9.99 -8.46 -9.08
C ALA A 99 -9.28 -7.32 -9.87
N PRO A 100 -9.57 -6.01 -9.66
CA PRO A 100 -8.90 -4.94 -10.39
C PRO A 100 -7.39 -4.80 -10.07
N TYR A 101 -6.93 -5.40 -8.97
CA TYR A 101 -5.54 -5.33 -8.51
C TYR A 101 -4.79 -6.66 -8.58
N ALA A 102 -5.40 -7.72 -9.13
CA ALA A 102 -4.88 -9.09 -9.11
C ALA A 102 -3.47 -9.28 -9.72
N THR A 103 -2.99 -8.32 -10.52
CA THR A 103 -1.62 -8.32 -11.09
C THR A 103 -0.56 -7.68 -10.19
N VAL A 104 -0.96 -7.01 -9.10
CA VAL A 104 -0.09 -6.21 -8.22
C VAL A 104 -0.26 -6.48 -6.72
N ILE A 105 -1.26 -7.27 -6.34
CA ILE A 105 -1.46 -7.78 -4.97
C ILE A 105 -1.11 -9.28 -4.89
N ASP A 106 -0.71 -9.72 -3.70
CA ASP A 106 -0.47 -11.11 -3.38
C ASP A 106 -1.22 -11.41 -2.08
N ILE A 107 -2.45 -11.93 -2.22
CA ILE A 107 -3.38 -12.17 -1.11
C ILE A 107 -3.86 -13.61 -1.18
N ASP A 108 -3.44 -14.42 -0.22
CA ASP A 108 -4.05 -15.71 0.05
C ASP A 108 -5.25 -15.52 0.99
N VAL A 109 -6.46 -15.67 0.43
CA VAL A 109 -7.72 -15.56 1.18
C VAL A 109 -7.89 -16.74 2.17
N ALA A 110 -7.24 -17.88 1.93
CA ALA A 110 -7.38 -19.07 2.78
C ALA A 110 -6.67 -18.94 4.13
N VAL A 111 -5.66 -18.05 4.26
CA VAL A 111 -5.00 -17.74 5.54
C VAL A 111 -5.65 -16.59 6.31
N LEU A 112 -6.65 -15.92 5.73
CA LEU A 112 -7.36 -14.82 6.40
C LEU A 112 -8.27 -15.35 7.52
N PRO A 113 -8.24 -14.75 8.72
CA PRO A 113 -9.10 -15.15 9.83
C PRO A 113 -10.57 -14.91 9.46
N ARG A 114 -11.47 -15.83 9.84
CA ARG A 114 -12.90 -15.66 9.56
C ARG A 114 -13.48 -14.49 10.34
N PRO A 115 -14.47 -13.74 9.79
CA PRO A 115 -15.13 -12.63 10.50
C PRO A 115 -15.63 -13.00 11.88
N ASP A 116 -16.24 -14.18 12.05
CA ASP A 116 -16.69 -14.70 13.35
C ASP A 116 -15.56 -14.73 14.39
N SER A 117 -14.36 -15.16 13.99
CA SER A 117 -13.19 -15.19 14.87
C SER A 117 -12.68 -13.79 15.20
N VAL A 118 -12.72 -12.85 14.25
CA VAL A 118 -12.30 -11.45 14.43
C VAL A 118 -13.29 -10.67 15.31
N ASN A 119 -14.57 -11.03 15.26
CA ASN A 119 -15.63 -10.49 16.12
C ASN A 119 -15.39 -10.76 17.61
N ASP A 120 -14.63 -11.80 17.98
CA ASP A 120 -14.27 -12.10 19.38
C ASP A 120 -12.98 -11.41 19.87
N TRP A 121 -12.08 -10.99 18.97
CA TRP A 121 -10.65 -10.75 19.28
C TRP A 121 -10.26 -9.79 20.43
N SER A 122 -10.97 -8.69 20.69
CA SER A 122 -10.52 -7.49 21.42
C SER A 122 -9.43 -6.63 20.73
N SER A 123 -9.33 -5.35 21.12
CA SER A 123 -8.48 -4.35 20.47
C SER A 123 -7.03 -4.77 20.32
N GLN A 124 -6.39 -5.20 21.41
CA GLN A 124 -4.98 -5.59 21.41
C GLN A 124 -4.68 -6.72 20.42
N ARG A 125 -5.59 -7.68 20.26
CA ARG A 125 -5.41 -8.78 19.32
C ARG A 125 -5.61 -8.32 17.87
N PHE A 126 -6.56 -7.42 17.62
CA PHE A 126 -6.79 -6.84 16.31
C PHE A 126 -5.57 -6.05 15.82
N THR A 127 -5.07 -5.13 16.64
CA THR A 127 -3.97 -4.24 16.28
C THR A 127 -2.65 -4.99 16.13
N SER A 128 -2.27 -5.83 17.11
CA SER A 128 -1.03 -6.63 17.02
C SER A 128 -1.03 -7.64 15.86
N THR A 129 -2.20 -8.11 15.42
CA THR A 129 -2.29 -8.94 14.21
C THR A 129 -2.04 -8.10 12.96
N SER A 130 -2.66 -6.91 12.84
CA SER A 130 -2.37 -5.94 11.78
C SER A 130 -0.88 -5.57 11.71
N ASP A 131 -0.22 -5.32 12.85
CA ASP A 131 1.20 -5.00 12.90
C ASP A 131 2.08 -6.16 12.41
N THR A 132 1.79 -7.38 12.87
CA THR A 132 2.51 -8.61 12.48
C THR A 132 2.41 -8.86 10.97
N ILE A 133 1.22 -8.65 10.42
CA ILE A 133 0.90 -8.72 8.99
C ILE A 133 1.73 -7.69 8.21
N ARG A 134 1.78 -6.43 8.66
CA ARG A 134 2.54 -5.36 8.01
C ARG A 134 4.05 -5.62 8.06
N ALA A 135 4.56 -6.09 9.20
CA ALA A 135 5.96 -6.43 9.39
C ALA A 135 6.42 -7.63 8.54
N THR A 136 5.52 -8.57 8.23
CA THR A 136 5.81 -9.75 7.39
C THR A 136 5.57 -9.52 5.90
N GLY A 137 4.92 -8.42 5.52
CA GLY A 137 4.69 -8.04 4.12
C GLY A 137 3.65 -8.89 3.38
N ASN A 138 2.94 -9.79 4.06
CA ASN A 138 2.05 -10.78 3.45
C ASN A 138 0.57 -10.38 3.53
N THR A 139 -0.11 -10.44 2.38
CA THR A 139 -1.57 -10.61 2.20
C THR A 139 -2.51 -9.49 2.71
N THR A 140 -2.60 -9.23 4.01
CA THR A 140 -3.74 -8.45 4.57
C THR A 140 -3.66 -6.92 4.48
N PRO A 141 -2.49 -6.22 4.33
CA PRO A 141 -2.49 -4.77 4.10
C PRO A 141 -3.12 -4.42 2.76
N ALA A 142 -2.92 -5.28 1.75
CA ALA A 142 -3.54 -5.14 0.44
C ALA A 142 -5.05 -5.42 0.48
N PHE A 143 -5.49 -6.35 1.35
CA PHE A 143 -6.89 -6.76 1.47
C PHE A 143 -7.81 -5.60 1.86
N VAL A 144 -7.46 -4.90 2.93
CA VAL A 144 -8.20 -3.73 3.42
C VAL A 144 -7.96 -2.50 2.52
N ASN A 145 -6.83 -2.42 1.80
CA ASN A 145 -6.61 -1.34 0.84
C ASN A 145 -7.52 -1.39 -0.39
N CYS A 146 -8.03 -2.56 -0.78
CA CYS A 146 -8.96 -2.64 -1.90
C CYS A 146 -10.28 -1.89 -1.63
N PHE A 147 -10.61 -1.57 -0.36
CA PHE A 147 -11.75 -0.71 0.01
C PHE A 147 -11.64 0.73 -0.46
N MET A 148 -10.43 1.28 -0.55
CA MET A 148 -10.23 2.68 -0.94
C MET A 148 -10.71 2.98 -2.37
N TRP A 149 -11.02 1.95 -3.17
CA TRP A 149 -11.45 2.09 -4.55
C TRP A 149 -12.88 1.61 -4.84
N ASP A 150 -13.63 1.12 -3.84
CA ASP A 150 -15.09 1.04 -3.98
C ASP A 150 -15.68 2.46 -3.86
N SER A 151 -16.41 2.84 -4.89
CA SER A 151 -17.30 4.00 -4.97
C SER A 151 -18.17 4.29 -3.74
N LYS A 152 -18.48 3.30 -2.90
CA LYS A 152 -19.25 3.48 -1.65
C LYS A 152 -18.46 4.13 -0.51
N TRP A 153 -17.15 3.88 -0.44
CA TRP A 153 -16.30 4.22 0.72
C TRP A 153 -15.16 5.19 0.40
N GLN A 154 -15.09 5.72 -0.83
CA GLN A 154 -14.22 6.87 -1.11
C GLN A 154 -14.62 8.05 -0.21
N PRO A 155 -13.66 8.70 0.48
CA PRO A 155 -13.91 10.01 1.04
C PRO A 155 -14.32 10.92 -0.11
N ARG A 156 -15.54 11.47 -0.04
CA ARG A 156 -16.04 12.41 -1.05
C ARG A 156 -15.31 13.73 -0.88
N TRP A 157 -14.09 13.80 -1.41
CA TRP A 157 -13.42 15.06 -1.70
C TRP A 157 -14.22 15.74 -2.80
N GLU A 158 -15.17 16.58 -2.40
CA GLU A 158 -15.84 17.50 -3.32
C GLU A 158 -14.75 18.40 -3.91
N THR A 159 -14.46 18.17 -5.19
CA THR A 159 -13.50 18.98 -5.96
C THR A 159 -14.16 20.29 -6.36
N ASP A 160 -14.42 21.13 -5.35
CA ASP A 160 -14.71 22.55 -5.54
C ASP A 160 -13.47 23.36 -5.14
N ILE A 161 -12.93 24.07 -6.16
CA ILE A 161 -11.82 25.06 -6.14
C ILE A 161 -10.40 24.46 -6.23
#